data_AF-A0AAQ4EJY6-F1
#
_entry.id   AF-A0AAQ4EJY6-F1
#
_cell.length_a   1.000
_cell.length_b   1.000
_cell.length_c   1.000
_cell.angle_alpha   90.00
_cell.angle_beta   90.00
_cell.angle_gamma   90.00
#
_symmetry.space_group_name_H-M   'P 1'
#
loop_
_entity.id
_entity.type
_entity.pdbx_description
1 polymer ?
#
loop_
_entity_poly.entity_id
_entity_poly.type
_entity_poly.pdbx_seq_one_letter_code
_entity_poly.pdbx_strand_id
1 'polypeptide(L)'
;MVRQRDRMYSEWLVLPVTEDAKERSTSVLQKFPCAAGRNVVAAVLHSLASNLGIGIAKCEPSTLVSDIEVNWCMEVICFGLRLPLAEHEAIRDCVHVYCEWMQALTQPKPCVPKPVQDDANQYFRRMLRHLYNLFEPREDSHTDMISRQAVLCHQVLRRLQTVAQESTKIEKETWDEILRFLLAVNDVLLAPPSRKDDMGSHMCERILTALFEVWLLACSRCFPSPNLWKTFRELCCTWRHRGALVEQWNRINLILTAAMLRLMYGHHYPELKLALKSAIQSRRVKSRVNDEEEEVTDLDKVLPRRAQKEKGINPPKMFSSTEKAKEDEALTIAGELNPEQLAQAWYRFLHVLGNPVDLCRPEVVSQTPGFYSLLEASDSIVDPFQNPCLAALPHIFHRAMAGIANLVDATLGTESSLHSRSSSVLEPGGSSGSARTTTSATGGSTSLPGMPEPIEIPSCLSTESFEAGQAEAVGTLCRLFCSKRTGEEILPVYFSRFYLALQHSLSNIE
;
A
#
# COMPACT_ATOMS: atom_id res chain seq x y z
N MET A 1 -16.96 -0.04 39.59
CA MET A 1 -17.01 1.22 38.82
C MET A 1 -15.69 1.57 38.11
N VAL A 2 -14.51 1.16 38.58
CA VAL A 2 -13.23 1.41 37.86
C VAL A 2 -13.09 0.58 36.57
N ARG A 3 -13.47 -0.71 36.58
CA ARG A 3 -13.43 -1.60 35.40
C ARG A 3 -14.37 -1.20 34.23
N GLN A 4 -15.31 -0.29 34.46
CA GLN A 4 -16.26 0.16 33.43
C GLN A 4 -15.79 1.44 32.73
N ARG A 5 -14.91 2.23 33.37
CA ARG A 5 -14.29 3.43 32.77
C ARG A 5 -13.17 3.08 31.81
N ASP A 6 -12.38 2.03 32.08
CA ASP A 6 -11.36 1.55 31.13
C ASP A 6 -11.97 1.09 29.80
N ARG A 7 -13.18 0.53 29.83
CA ARG A 7 -13.92 0.11 28.62
C ARG A 7 -14.39 1.28 27.75
N MET A 8 -14.64 2.44 28.34
CA MET A 8 -15.22 3.60 27.65
C MET A 8 -14.17 4.40 26.86
N TYR A 9 -12.91 4.37 27.31
CA TYR A 9 -11.77 4.96 26.59
C TYR A 9 -10.98 3.93 25.77
N SER A 10 -11.10 2.63 26.06
CA SER A 10 -10.42 1.60 25.28
C SER A 10 -10.84 1.59 23.81
N GLU A 11 -12.06 2.05 23.48
CA GLU A 11 -12.58 2.20 22.10
C GLU A 11 -11.98 3.38 21.32
N TRP A 12 -11.06 4.12 21.94
CA TRP A 12 -10.34 5.24 21.33
C TRP A 12 -8.83 5.07 21.39
N LEU A 13 -8.32 3.90 21.79
CA LEU A 13 -6.88 3.65 21.89
C LEU A 13 -6.32 3.12 20.56
N VAL A 14 -5.11 3.54 20.28
CA VAL A 14 -4.30 3.01 19.19
C VAL A 14 -3.82 1.64 19.62
N LEU A 15 -3.94 0.66 18.74
CA LEU A 15 -3.53 -0.70 19.04
C LEU A 15 -2.03 -0.84 18.79
N PRO A 16 -1.25 -1.40 19.74
CA PRO A 16 0.18 -1.66 19.56
C PRO A 16 0.40 -2.90 18.68
N VAL A 17 -0.14 -2.89 17.46
CA VAL A 17 -0.26 -4.08 16.59
C VAL A 17 1.09 -4.75 16.32
N THR A 18 2.16 -3.98 16.18
CA THR A 18 3.51 -4.47 15.91
C THR A 18 4.16 -5.09 17.14
N GLU A 19 4.01 -4.47 18.31
CA GLU A 19 4.51 -5.01 19.58
C GLU A 19 3.76 -6.30 19.95
N ASP A 20 2.42 -6.27 19.87
CA ASP A 20 1.56 -7.44 20.08
C ASP A 20 1.93 -8.59 19.13
N ALA A 21 2.22 -8.29 17.85
CA ALA A 21 2.62 -9.29 16.88
C ALA A 21 3.99 -9.90 17.21
N LYS A 22 4.96 -9.11 17.66
CA LYS A 22 6.28 -9.60 18.09
C LYS A 22 6.18 -10.54 19.30
N GLU A 23 5.38 -10.20 20.29
CA GLU A 23 5.18 -11.03 21.49
C GLU A 23 4.50 -12.37 21.14
N ARG A 24 3.46 -12.33 20.31
CA ARG A 24 2.62 -13.48 19.97
C ARG A 24 3.17 -14.38 18.88
N SER A 25 4.31 -14.01 18.28
CA SER A 25 4.97 -14.76 17.20
C SER A 25 6.19 -15.53 17.69
N THR A 26 6.33 -15.72 19.01
CA THR A 26 7.43 -16.46 19.64
C THR A 26 7.15 -17.96 19.69
N SER A 27 8.22 -18.76 19.73
CA SER A 27 8.16 -20.22 19.85
C SER A 27 9.01 -20.68 21.04
N VAL A 28 8.58 -21.73 21.72
CA VAL A 28 9.37 -22.35 22.80
C VAL A 28 10.75 -22.81 22.32
N LEU A 29 10.91 -23.14 21.03
CA LEU A 29 12.18 -23.57 20.44
C LEU A 29 13.26 -22.47 20.48
N GLN A 30 12.87 -21.21 20.64
CA GLN A 30 13.80 -20.09 20.82
C GLN A 30 14.58 -20.16 22.13
N LYS A 31 14.11 -20.94 23.11
CA LYS A 31 14.81 -21.17 24.38
C LYS A 31 15.94 -22.20 24.26
N PHE A 32 16.08 -22.84 23.10
CA PHE A 32 17.10 -23.85 22.83
C PHE A 32 18.14 -23.31 21.83
N PRO A 33 19.34 -23.94 21.73
CA PRO A 33 20.33 -23.56 20.74
C PRO A 33 19.74 -23.61 19.32
N CYS A 34 20.05 -22.60 18.50
CA CYS A 34 19.49 -22.46 17.15
C CYS A 34 19.69 -23.73 16.28
N ALA A 35 20.86 -24.36 16.37
CA ALA A 35 21.15 -25.61 15.67
C ALA A 35 20.20 -26.76 16.03
N ALA A 36 19.79 -26.87 17.30
CA ALA A 36 18.84 -27.88 17.75
C ALA A 36 17.44 -27.60 17.20
N GLY A 37 16.98 -26.34 17.31
CA GLY A 37 15.69 -25.92 16.77
C GLY A 37 15.60 -26.16 15.26
N ARG A 38 16.66 -25.82 14.51
CA ARG A 38 16.74 -26.09 13.07
C ARG A 38 16.59 -27.56 12.73
N ASN A 39 17.30 -28.44 13.44
CA ASN A 39 17.23 -29.88 13.17
C ASN A 39 15.81 -30.42 13.43
N VAL A 40 15.12 -29.90 14.45
CA VAL A 40 13.71 -30.22 14.70
C VAL A 40 12.82 -29.75 13.56
N VAL A 41 13.00 -28.51 13.08
CA VAL A 41 12.24 -27.97 11.93
C VAL A 41 12.43 -28.85 10.70
N ALA A 42 13.68 -29.16 10.34
CA ALA A 42 13.98 -29.97 9.16
C ALA A 42 13.32 -31.37 9.23
N ALA A 43 13.41 -32.04 10.38
CA ALA A 43 12.84 -33.37 10.55
C ALA A 43 11.30 -33.38 10.49
N VAL A 44 10.65 -32.42 11.15
CA VAL A 44 9.18 -32.36 11.23
C VAL A 44 8.57 -31.84 9.94
N LEU A 45 9.10 -30.76 9.36
CA LEU A 45 8.50 -30.17 8.17
C LEU A 45 8.68 -31.00 6.93
N HIS A 46 9.77 -31.76 6.80
CA HIS A 46 9.92 -32.69 5.69
C HIS A 46 8.75 -33.68 5.64
N SER A 47 8.32 -34.20 6.80
CA SER A 47 7.17 -35.11 6.89
C SER A 47 5.81 -34.42 6.71
N LEU A 48 5.65 -33.15 7.11
CA LEU A 48 4.39 -32.43 6.93
C LEU A 48 4.22 -31.94 5.50
N ALA A 49 5.29 -31.45 4.88
CA ALA A 49 5.29 -30.91 3.53
C ALA A 49 5.10 -32.01 2.48
N SER A 50 5.63 -33.22 2.71
CA SER A 50 5.40 -34.38 1.83
C SER A 50 3.91 -34.71 1.68
N ASN A 51 3.11 -34.49 2.73
CA ASN A 51 1.69 -34.85 2.75
C ASN A 51 0.80 -33.85 2.00
N LEU A 52 1.33 -32.65 1.66
CA LEU A 52 0.58 -31.59 0.98
C LEU A 52 0.30 -31.91 -0.50
N GLY A 53 1.01 -32.87 -1.10
CA GLY A 53 0.87 -33.22 -2.52
C GLY A 53 1.36 -32.13 -3.48
N ILE A 54 2.31 -31.29 -3.05
CA ILE A 54 2.88 -30.23 -3.89
C ILE A 54 3.81 -30.87 -4.93
N GLY A 55 3.29 -31.11 -6.14
CA GLY A 55 4.03 -31.66 -7.28
C GLY A 55 3.77 -33.15 -7.58
N ILE A 56 3.04 -33.88 -6.73
CA ILE A 56 2.63 -35.27 -6.96
C ILE A 56 1.11 -35.38 -6.73
N ALA A 57 0.41 -36.12 -7.60
CA ALA A 57 -1.03 -36.08 -7.82
C ALA A 57 -1.96 -36.53 -6.66
N LYS A 58 -1.45 -36.80 -5.45
CA LYS A 58 -2.30 -37.17 -4.30
C LYS A 58 -1.87 -36.45 -3.03
N CYS A 59 -2.81 -35.66 -2.50
CA CYS A 59 -2.76 -35.09 -1.17
C CYS A 59 -3.14 -36.19 -0.16
N GLU A 60 -2.24 -36.48 0.78
CA GLU A 60 -2.46 -37.52 1.78
C GLU A 60 -3.19 -36.97 3.01
N PRO A 61 -4.00 -37.80 3.70
CA PRO A 61 -4.70 -37.37 4.91
C PRO A 61 -3.70 -37.01 6.00
N SER A 62 -4.03 -36.01 6.81
CA SER A 62 -3.20 -35.63 7.96
C SER A 62 -3.11 -36.78 8.98
N THR A 63 -1.92 -37.01 9.52
CA THR A 63 -1.69 -37.95 10.63
C THR A 63 -1.94 -37.32 12.00
N LEU A 64 -2.12 -36.00 12.06
CA LEU A 64 -2.35 -35.26 13.30
C LEU A 64 -3.83 -35.32 13.68
N VAL A 65 -4.13 -35.96 14.81
CA VAL A 65 -5.48 -36.29 15.26
C VAL A 65 -5.91 -35.55 16.53
N SER A 66 -4.98 -34.93 17.27
CA SER A 66 -5.26 -34.21 18.51
C SER A 66 -4.75 -32.77 18.54
N ASP A 67 -5.35 -31.91 19.37
CA ASP A 67 -4.92 -30.51 19.52
C ASP A 67 -3.46 -30.40 19.96
N ILE A 68 -3.02 -31.31 20.83
CA ILE A 68 -1.65 -31.32 21.37
C ILE A 68 -0.64 -31.54 20.25
N GLU A 69 -0.91 -32.49 19.35
CA GLU A 69 -0.06 -32.78 18.19
C GLU A 69 0.02 -31.59 17.24
N VAL A 70 -1.12 -30.99 16.89
CA VAL A 70 -1.17 -29.80 16.02
C VAL A 70 -0.43 -28.63 16.67
N ASN A 71 -0.70 -28.37 17.95
CA ASN A 71 -0.09 -27.26 18.69
C ASN A 71 1.44 -27.42 18.78
N TRP A 72 1.94 -28.64 18.96
CA TRP A 72 3.36 -28.93 18.93
C TRP A 72 3.98 -28.65 17.56
N CYS A 73 3.35 -29.12 16.47
CA CYS A 73 3.79 -28.81 15.11
C CYS A 73 3.78 -27.30 14.83
N MET A 74 2.79 -26.57 15.35
CA MET A 74 2.73 -25.12 15.20
C MET A 74 3.88 -24.38 15.90
N GLU A 75 4.40 -24.89 17.03
CA GLU A 75 5.60 -24.33 17.66
C GLU A 75 6.84 -24.50 16.77
N VAL A 76 6.94 -25.65 16.09
CA VAL A 76 8.01 -25.94 15.13
C VAL A 76 7.92 -25.01 13.92
N ILE A 77 6.73 -24.86 13.34
CA ILE A 77 6.51 -23.97 12.20
C ILE A 77 6.77 -22.50 12.59
N CYS A 78 6.33 -22.07 13.77
CA CYS A 78 6.57 -20.72 14.29
C CYS A 78 8.07 -20.39 14.34
N PHE A 79 8.88 -21.32 14.87
CA PHE A 79 10.34 -21.19 14.87
C PHE A 79 10.93 -21.24 13.46
N GLY A 80 10.44 -22.16 12.62
CA GLY A 80 10.89 -22.32 11.23
C GLY A 80 10.75 -21.05 10.39
N LEU A 81 9.68 -20.27 10.61
CA LEU A 81 9.45 -18.99 9.92
C LEU A 81 10.47 -17.90 10.30
N ARG A 82 11.19 -18.04 11.42
CA ARG A 82 12.26 -17.12 11.87
C ARG A 82 13.67 -17.57 11.46
N LEU A 83 13.83 -18.75 10.87
CA LEU A 83 15.15 -19.26 10.48
C LEU A 83 15.86 -18.28 9.52
N PRO A 84 17.20 -18.20 9.50
CA PRO A 84 17.94 -17.38 8.54
C PRO A 84 17.54 -17.66 7.09
N LEU A 85 17.62 -16.67 6.18
CA LEU A 85 17.17 -16.86 4.79
C LEU A 85 17.97 -17.92 4.02
N ALA A 86 19.13 -18.33 4.53
CA ALA A 86 19.89 -19.46 3.99
C ALA A 86 19.08 -20.77 4.02
N GLU A 87 18.12 -20.90 4.95
CA GLU A 87 17.26 -22.07 5.13
C GLU A 87 15.93 -21.92 4.38
N HIS A 88 16.02 -21.40 3.14
CA HIS A 88 14.85 -21.07 2.32
C HIS A 88 13.86 -22.22 2.18
N GLU A 89 14.33 -23.45 1.98
CA GLU A 89 13.48 -24.64 1.82
C GLU A 89 12.59 -24.87 3.06
N ALA A 90 13.17 -24.78 4.26
CA ALA A 90 12.42 -24.96 5.50
C ALA A 90 11.37 -23.87 5.72
N ILE A 91 11.71 -22.61 5.39
CA ILE A 91 10.77 -21.47 5.47
C ILE A 91 9.64 -21.65 4.45
N ARG A 92 9.95 -22.06 3.22
CA ARG A 92 8.94 -22.34 2.19
C ARG A 92 7.98 -23.44 2.66
N ASP A 93 8.51 -24.51 3.23
CA ASP A 93 7.69 -25.62 3.73
C ASP A 93 6.79 -25.18 4.89
N CYS A 94 7.27 -24.32 5.81
CA CYS A 94 6.43 -23.68 6.83
C CYS A 94 5.23 -22.95 6.21
N VAL A 95 5.52 -22.09 5.21
CA VAL A 95 4.52 -21.26 4.54
C VAL A 95 3.50 -22.12 3.81
N HIS A 96 3.95 -23.18 3.15
CA HIS A 96 3.09 -24.12 2.44
C HIS A 96 2.13 -24.85 3.39
N VAL A 97 2.62 -25.38 4.51
CA VAL A 97 1.79 -26.06 5.51
C VAL A 97 0.69 -25.12 6.02
N TYR A 98 1.04 -23.90 6.44
CA TYR A 98 0.04 -22.93 6.90
C TYR A 98 -0.91 -22.47 5.81
N CYS A 99 -0.44 -22.21 4.58
CA CYS A 99 -1.33 -21.86 3.48
C CYS A 99 -2.35 -22.97 3.17
N GLU A 100 -1.98 -24.23 3.34
CA GLU A 100 -2.90 -25.35 3.19
C GLU A 100 -3.86 -25.47 4.38
N TRP A 101 -3.37 -25.35 5.61
CA TRP A 101 -4.22 -25.41 6.81
C TRP A 101 -5.22 -24.25 6.91
N MET A 102 -4.89 -23.07 6.37
CA MET A 102 -5.80 -21.93 6.26
C MET A 102 -7.09 -22.25 5.46
N GLN A 103 -7.08 -23.26 4.58
CA GLN A 103 -8.27 -23.70 3.84
C GLN A 103 -9.32 -24.38 4.73
N ALA A 104 -9.04 -24.63 6.03
CA ALA A 104 -10.05 -25.03 7.00
C ALA A 104 -11.26 -24.07 7.04
N LEU A 105 -11.03 -22.77 6.83
CA LEU A 105 -12.09 -21.76 6.77
C LEU A 105 -12.84 -21.73 5.43
N THR A 106 -12.32 -22.37 4.39
CA THR A 106 -12.98 -22.48 3.09
C THR A 106 -13.34 -23.96 2.82
N GLN A 107 -12.64 -24.60 1.89
CA GLN A 107 -12.78 -26.01 1.53
C GLN A 107 -11.49 -26.75 1.92
N PRO A 108 -11.44 -27.39 3.10
CA PRO A 108 -10.23 -28.07 3.56
C PRO A 108 -9.89 -29.27 2.68
N LYS A 109 -8.60 -29.42 2.37
CA LYS A 109 -8.04 -30.63 1.75
C LYS A 109 -7.83 -31.74 2.79
N PRO A 110 -7.67 -33.00 2.36
CA PRO A 110 -7.39 -34.12 3.28
C PRO A 110 -6.18 -33.91 4.19
N CYS A 111 -5.16 -33.17 3.74
CA CYS A 111 -3.96 -32.88 4.54
C CYS A 111 -4.19 -31.92 5.72
N VAL A 112 -5.35 -31.27 5.80
CA VAL A 112 -5.69 -30.37 6.90
C VAL A 112 -6.10 -31.20 8.13
N PRO A 113 -5.40 -31.08 9.28
CA PRO A 113 -5.70 -31.87 10.48
C PRO A 113 -7.14 -31.69 10.95
N LYS A 114 -7.74 -32.75 11.50
CA LYS A 114 -9.11 -32.71 12.01
C LYS A 114 -9.31 -31.65 13.11
N PRO A 115 -8.41 -31.48 14.11
CA PRO A 115 -8.51 -30.41 15.09
C PRO A 115 -8.54 -29.00 14.46
N VAL A 116 -7.76 -28.78 13.40
CA VAL A 116 -7.74 -27.50 12.66
C VAL A 116 -9.07 -27.28 11.92
N GLN A 117 -9.73 -28.33 11.44
CA GLN A 117 -11.05 -28.21 10.82
C GLN A 117 -12.15 -27.92 11.86
N ASP A 118 -12.02 -28.51 13.06
CA ASP A 118 -13.03 -28.42 14.11
C ASP A 118 -13.02 -27.05 14.82
N ASP A 119 -11.84 -26.42 14.99
CA ASP A 119 -11.71 -25.03 15.49
C ASP A 119 -10.90 -24.14 14.52
N ALA A 120 -11.40 -24.01 13.29
CA ALA A 120 -10.71 -23.31 12.20
C ALA A 120 -10.38 -21.85 12.53
N ASN A 121 -11.28 -21.11 13.20
CA ASN A 121 -11.06 -19.70 13.55
C ASN A 121 -9.94 -19.52 14.58
N GLN A 122 -9.86 -20.36 15.63
CA GLN A 122 -8.79 -20.28 16.61
C GLN A 122 -7.43 -20.59 15.99
N TYR A 123 -7.35 -21.69 15.24
CA TYR A 123 -6.10 -22.11 14.59
C TYR A 123 -5.62 -21.12 13.53
N PHE A 124 -6.53 -20.57 12.73
CA PHE A 124 -6.21 -19.56 11.72
C PHE A 124 -5.61 -18.29 12.33
N ARG A 125 -6.20 -17.79 13.43
CA ARG A 125 -5.64 -16.63 14.16
C ARG A 125 -4.22 -16.89 14.63
N ARG A 126 -3.94 -18.10 15.13
CA ARG A 126 -2.58 -18.48 15.54
C ARG A 126 -1.62 -18.60 14.36
N MET A 127 -2.05 -19.12 13.22
CA MET A 127 -1.23 -19.16 12.00
C MET A 127 -0.81 -17.75 11.58
N LEU A 128 -1.74 -16.77 11.58
CA LEU A 128 -1.42 -15.38 11.23
C LEU A 128 -0.35 -14.77 12.15
N ARG A 129 -0.46 -15.00 13.46
CA ARG A 129 0.54 -14.55 14.45
C ARG A 129 1.92 -15.11 14.14
N HIS A 130 2.01 -16.39 13.79
CA HIS A 130 3.28 -17.01 13.45
C HIS A 130 3.80 -16.52 12.09
N LEU A 131 2.92 -16.34 11.10
CA LEU A 131 3.27 -15.86 9.75
C LEU A 131 3.85 -14.46 9.75
N TYR A 132 3.58 -13.64 10.77
CA TYR A 132 4.21 -12.33 10.94
C TYR A 132 5.75 -12.42 10.88
N ASN A 133 6.35 -13.48 11.43
CA ASN A 133 7.80 -13.71 11.39
C ASN A 133 8.39 -13.76 9.97
N LEU A 134 7.59 -14.12 8.97
CA LEU A 134 8.02 -14.12 7.57
C LEU A 134 8.19 -12.70 7.02
N PHE A 135 7.45 -11.73 7.54
CA PHE A 135 7.44 -10.35 7.04
C PHE A 135 8.50 -9.47 7.71
N GLU A 136 9.19 -9.97 8.74
CA GLU A 136 10.28 -9.25 9.40
C GLU A 136 11.53 -9.21 8.49
N PRO A 137 12.04 -8.01 8.14
CA PRO A 137 13.29 -7.86 7.40
C PRO A 137 14.46 -8.50 8.16
N ARG A 138 15.40 -9.11 7.43
CA ARG A 138 16.58 -9.74 8.02
C ARG A 138 17.85 -9.01 7.60
N GLU A 139 18.61 -8.50 8.56
CA GLU A 139 19.68 -7.52 8.34
C GLU A 139 20.83 -8.02 7.42
N ASP A 140 21.18 -9.30 7.50
CA ASP A 140 22.33 -9.90 6.79
C ASP A 140 22.00 -10.51 5.43
N SER A 141 20.95 -10.03 4.75
CA SER A 141 20.39 -10.70 3.57
C SER A 141 20.86 -10.11 2.24
N HIS A 142 21.30 -10.96 1.32
CA HIS A 142 21.56 -10.57 -0.07
C HIS A 142 20.25 -10.32 -0.84
N THR A 143 20.28 -9.48 -1.87
CA THR A 143 19.10 -9.10 -2.69
C THR A 143 18.31 -10.29 -3.22
N ASP A 144 18.98 -11.37 -3.64
CA ASP A 144 18.31 -12.60 -4.10
C ASP A 144 17.51 -13.30 -2.99
N MET A 145 18.03 -13.27 -1.76
CA MET A 145 17.38 -13.89 -0.60
C MET A 145 16.14 -13.09 -0.19
N ILE A 146 16.24 -11.76 -0.20
CA ILE A 146 15.12 -10.83 0.01
C ILE A 146 14.03 -11.08 -1.04
N SER A 147 14.42 -11.23 -2.31
CA SER A 147 13.50 -11.54 -3.40
C SER A 147 12.77 -12.88 -3.18
N ARG A 148 13.48 -13.91 -2.70
CA ARG A 148 12.86 -15.21 -2.34
C ARG A 148 11.90 -15.10 -1.16
N GLN A 149 12.24 -14.32 -0.13
CA GLN A 149 11.33 -14.03 0.99
C GLN A 149 10.06 -13.33 0.49
N ALA A 150 10.22 -12.35 -0.41
CA ALA A 150 9.12 -11.59 -0.99
C ALA A 150 8.12 -12.49 -1.72
N VAL A 151 8.60 -13.48 -2.47
CA VAL A 151 7.73 -14.48 -3.12
C VAL A 151 6.87 -15.24 -2.11
N LEU A 152 7.44 -15.64 -0.98
CA LEU A 152 6.70 -16.32 0.09
C LEU A 152 5.68 -15.39 0.76
N CYS A 153 6.04 -14.12 1.01
CA CYS A 153 5.11 -13.10 1.51
C CYS A 153 3.93 -12.90 0.55
N HIS A 154 4.19 -12.81 -0.76
CA HIS A 154 3.15 -12.71 -1.78
C HIS A 154 2.18 -13.90 -1.73
N GLN A 155 2.71 -15.12 -1.54
CA GLN A 155 1.90 -16.33 -1.45
C GLN A 155 1.00 -16.30 -0.22
N VAL A 156 1.51 -15.90 0.95
CA VAL A 156 0.72 -15.73 2.17
C VAL A 156 -0.39 -14.71 1.97
N LEU A 157 -0.07 -13.52 1.45
CA LEU A 157 -1.05 -12.47 1.19
C LEU A 157 -2.12 -12.92 0.20
N ARG A 158 -1.73 -13.61 -0.86
CA ARG A 158 -2.68 -14.17 -1.84
C ARG A 158 -3.61 -15.19 -1.19
N ARG A 159 -3.07 -16.12 -0.40
CA ARG A 159 -3.88 -17.12 0.29
C ARG A 159 -4.83 -16.49 1.30
N LEU A 160 -4.36 -15.51 2.06
CA LEU A 160 -5.17 -14.74 3.00
C LEU A 160 -6.34 -14.03 2.29
N GLN A 161 -6.09 -13.35 1.17
CA GLN A 161 -7.13 -12.71 0.37
C GLN A 161 -8.17 -13.73 -0.13
N THR A 162 -7.72 -14.87 -0.68
CA THR A 162 -8.62 -15.94 -1.13
C THR A 162 -9.49 -16.46 0.01
N VAL A 163 -8.92 -16.72 1.18
CA VAL A 163 -9.69 -17.19 2.36
C VAL A 163 -10.68 -16.13 2.82
N ALA A 164 -10.27 -14.86 2.86
CA ALA A 164 -11.16 -13.75 3.25
C ALA A 164 -12.35 -13.58 2.30
N GLN A 165 -12.13 -13.75 1.00
CA GLN A 165 -13.17 -13.64 -0.05
C GLN A 165 -14.13 -14.83 -0.05
N GLU A 166 -13.60 -16.05 0.00
CA GLU A 166 -14.38 -17.27 -0.19
C GLU A 166 -15.06 -17.77 1.10
N SER A 167 -14.51 -17.44 2.26
CA SER A 167 -15.02 -17.98 3.52
C SER A 167 -16.30 -17.29 3.98
N THR A 168 -17.27 -18.12 4.38
CA THR A 168 -18.48 -17.69 5.09
C THR A 168 -18.42 -18.02 6.59
N LYS A 169 -17.29 -18.53 7.08
CA LYS A 169 -17.11 -19.06 8.46
C LYS A 169 -16.29 -18.15 9.36
N ILE A 170 -15.70 -17.07 8.82
CA ILE A 170 -14.81 -16.19 9.58
C ILE A 170 -15.59 -15.45 10.66
N GLU A 171 -15.17 -15.64 11.91
CA GLU A 171 -15.72 -14.95 13.08
C GLU A 171 -15.21 -13.50 13.18
N LYS A 172 -15.92 -12.67 13.94
CA LYS A 172 -15.54 -11.27 14.18
C LYS A 172 -14.11 -11.15 14.71
N GLU A 173 -13.75 -11.95 15.71
CA GLU A 173 -12.42 -11.98 16.31
C GLU A 173 -11.33 -12.38 15.29
N THR A 174 -11.69 -13.20 14.30
CA THR A 174 -10.78 -13.61 13.22
C THR A 174 -10.60 -12.51 12.20
N TRP A 175 -11.66 -11.79 11.80
CA TRP A 175 -11.54 -10.56 11.00
C TRP A 175 -10.64 -9.52 11.68
N ASP A 176 -10.85 -9.35 12.97
CA ASP A 176 -10.07 -8.48 13.84
C ASP A 176 -8.57 -8.87 13.86
N GLU A 177 -8.24 -10.16 13.88
CA GLU A 177 -6.86 -10.65 13.79
C GLU A 177 -6.28 -10.49 12.38
N ILE A 178 -7.06 -10.71 11.32
CA ILE A 178 -6.64 -10.48 9.92
C ILE A 178 -6.20 -9.02 9.74
N LEU A 179 -7.00 -8.06 10.21
CA LEU A 179 -6.68 -6.65 10.09
C LEU A 179 -5.49 -6.25 10.97
N ARG A 180 -5.37 -6.77 12.19
CA ARG A 180 -4.18 -6.55 13.04
C ARG A 180 -2.91 -7.09 12.40
N PHE A 181 -2.96 -8.29 11.83
CA PHE A 181 -1.86 -8.89 11.10
C PHE A 181 -1.46 -8.01 9.91
N LEU A 182 -2.42 -7.58 9.08
CA LEU A 182 -2.14 -6.72 7.92
C LEU A 182 -1.57 -5.35 8.32
N LEU A 183 -2.05 -4.74 9.42
CA LEU A 183 -1.48 -3.51 9.95
C LEU A 183 -0.04 -3.71 10.43
N ALA A 184 0.23 -4.76 11.21
CA ALA A 184 1.55 -5.05 11.75
C ALA A 184 2.59 -5.33 10.65
N VAL A 185 2.24 -6.14 9.63
CA VAL A 185 3.18 -6.40 8.52
C VAL A 185 3.40 -5.18 7.63
N ASN A 186 2.39 -4.31 7.47
CA ASN A 186 2.59 -3.04 6.76
C ASN A 186 3.48 -2.10 7.57
N ASP A 187 3.28 -2.01 8.90
CA ASP A 187 4.08 -1.13 9.74
C ASP A 187 5.57 -1.48 9.72
N VAL A 188 5.89 -2.77 9.82
CA VAL A 188 7.26 -3.27 9.74
C VAL A 188 7.89 -3.04 8.37
N LEU A 189 7.17 -3.33 7.28
CA LEU A 189 7.73 -3.25 5.92
C LEU A 189 7.72 -1.85 5.32
N LEU A 190 6.84 -0.96 5.78
CA LEU A 190 6.75 0.43 5.31
C LEU A 190 7.51 1.39 6.23
N ALA A 191 8.23 0.87 7.22
CA ALA A 191 9.18 1.67 8.00
C ALA A 191 10.16 2.42 7.08
N PRO A 192 10.69 3.57 7.51
CA PRO A 192 11.66 4.34 6.73
C PRO A 192 12.83 3.46 6.27
N PRO A 193 13.17 3.46 4.97
CA PRO A 193 14.17 2.56 4.43
C PRO A 193 15.57 2.93 4.96
N SER A 194 16.29 1.94 5.50
CA SER A 194 17.72 2.08 5.84
C SER A 194 18.63 1.90 4.62
N ARG A 195 18.14 1.28 3.53
CA ARG A 195 18.87 1.00 2.29
C ARG A 195 17.97 1.32 1.08
N LYS A 196 18.56 1.68 -0.06
CA LYS A 196 17.81 2.05 -1.28
C LYS A 196 16.94 0.93 -1.87
N ASP A 197 17.30 -0.34 -1.64
CA ASP A 197 16.62 -1.52 -2.20
C ASP A 197 16.26 -2.47 -1.06
N ASP A 198 15.32 -2.04 -0.22
CA ASP A 198 14.82 -2.80 0.93
C ASP A 198 13.62 -3.67 0.55
N MET A 199 13.33 -4.68 1.37
CA MET A 199 12.15 -5.53 1.24
C MET A 199 10.85 -4.69 1.11
N GLY A 200 10.78 -3.57 1.85
CA GLY A 200 9.68 -2.61 1.79
C GLY A 200 9.45 -2.04 0.39
N SER A 201 10.51 -1.69 -0.34
CA SER A 201 10.40 -1.16 -1.71
C SER A 201 9.83 -2.19 -2.68
N HIS A 202 10.19 -3.47 -2.55
CA HIS A 202 9.62 -4.53 -3.40
C HIS A 202 8.17 -4.87 -3.06
N MET A 203 7.79 -4.77 -1.79
CA MET A 203 6.50 -5.26 -1.30
C MET A 203 5.43 -4.19 -1.11
N CYS A 204 5.79 -2.91 -1.00
CA CYS A 204 4.88 -1.85 -0.55
C CYS A 204 3.56 -1.83 -1.32
N GLU A 205 3.59 -1.92 -2.65
CA GLU A 205 2.38 -1.98 -3.47
C GLU A 205 1.49 -3.17 -3.09
N ARG A 206 2.07 -4.37 -2.98
CA ARG A 206 1.32 -5.59 -2.69
C ARG A 206 0.71 -5.59 -1.29
N ILE A 207 1.46 -5.20 -0.26
CA ILE A 207 0.99 -5.22 1.13
C ILE A 207 -0.09 -4.18 1.37
N LEU A 208 0.01 -3.01 0.72
CA LEU A 208 -1.00 -1.96 0.78
C LEU A 208 -2.26 -2.38 0.00
N THR A 209 -2.11 -2.95 -1.20
CA THR A 209 -3.25 -3.51 -1.92
C THR A 209 -3.98 -4.55 -1.08
N ALA A 210 -3.26 -5.50 -0.46
CA ALA A 210 -3.86 -6.50 0.40
C ALA A 210 -4.57 -5.87 1.62
N LEU A 211 -3.94 -4.90 2.28
CA LEU A 211 -4.53 -4.17 3.40
C LEU A 211 -5.84 -3.50 2.99
N PHE A 212 -5.83 -2.67 1.95
CA PHE A 212 -7.00 -1.90 1.53
C PHE A 212 -8.13 -2.78 0.97
N GLU A 213 -7.82 -3.81 0.17
CA GLU A 213 -8.83 -4.73 -0.39
C GLU A 213 -9.50 -5.56 0.72
N VAL A 214 -8.71 -6.14 1.63
CA VAL A 214 -9.26 -6.94 2.74
C VAL A 214 -9.98 -6.05 3.75
N TRP A 215 -9.54 -4.81 3.96
CA TRP A 215 -10.23 -3.86 4.82
C TRP A 215 -11.59 -3.46 4.25
N LEU A 216 -11.67 -3.19 2.95
CA LEU A 216 -12.94 -2.91 2.27
C LEU A 216 -13.89 -4.11 2.34
N LEU A 217 -13.37 -5.33 2.15
CA LEU A 217 -14.14 -6.55 2.32
C LEU A 217 -14.63 -6.73 3.77
N ALA A 218 -13.79 -6.44 4.76
CA ALA A 218 -14.19 -6.45 6.17
C ALA A 218 -15.34 -5.46 6.43
N CYS A 219 -15.38 -4.30 5.77
CA CYS A 219 -16.51 -3.37 5.89
C CYS A 219 -17.86 -4.02 5.53
N SER A 220 -17.91 -4.93 4.55
CA SER A 220 -19.17 -5.60 4.16
C SER A 220 -19.50 -6.81 5.04
N ARG A 221 -18.48 -7.52 5.54
CA ARG A 221 -18.67 -8.77 6.31
C ARG A 221 -18.75 -8.55 7.82
N CYS A 222 -17.89 -7.70 8.36
CA CYS A 222 -17.76 -7.41 9.79
C CYS A 222 -17.11 -6.04 9.98
N PHE A 223 -17.95 -4.98 9.97
CA PHE A 223 -17.46 -3.60 9.93
C PHE A 223 -16.39 -3.34 11.01
N PRO A 224 -15.18 -2.89 10.65
CA PRO A 224 -14.08 -2.77 11.59
C PRO A 224 -14.37 -1.82 12.75
N SER A 225 -13.86 -2.16 13.94
CA SER A 225 -14.06 -1.37 15.14
C SER A 225 -13.38 0.03 15.07
N PRO A 226 -13.85 1.01 15.86
CA PRO A 226 -13.25 2.35 15.89
C PRO A 226 -11.74 2.37 16.14
N ASN A 227 -11.23 1.51 17.03
CA ASN A 227 -9.80 1.37 17.31
C ASN A 227 -8.98 0.94 16.10
N LEU A 228 -9.49 -0.02 15.32
CA LEU A 228 -8.81 -0.48 14.11
C LEU A 228 -8.71 0.66 13.10
N TRP A 229 -9.80 1.40 12.87
CA TRP A 229 -9.79 2.58 12.01
C TRP A 229 -8.85 3.68 12.49
N LYS A 230 -8.82 3.94 13.80
CA LYS A 230 -7.90 4.92 14.39
C LYS A 230 -6.45 4.49 14.16
N THR A 231 -6.13 3.23 14.46
CA THR A 231 -4.79 2.65 14.26
C THR A 231 -4.38 2.69 12.79
N PHE A 232 -5.27 2.31 11.87
CA PHE A 232 -5.00 2.37 10.42
C PHE A 232 -4.72 3.79 9.93
N ARG A 233 -5.49 4.78 10.39
CA ARG A 233 -5.25 6.19 10.06
C ARG A 233 -3.87 6.66 10.56
N GLU A 234 -3.53 6.37 11.80
CA GLU A 234 -2.26 6.80 12.38
C GLU A 234 -1.07 6.14 11.67
N LEU A 235 -1.14 4.84 11.42
CA LEU A 235 -0.11 4.13 10.69
C LEU A 235 0.05 4.65 9.25
N CYS A 236 -1.03 4.92 8.53
CA CYS A 236 -0.97 5.57 7.21
C CYS A 236 -0.26 6.93 7.23
N CYS A 237 -0.34 7.67 8.34
CA CYS A 237 0.38 8.95 8.47
C CYS A 237 1.90 8.73 8.57
N THR A 238 2.35 7.61 9.14
CA THR A 238 3.78 7.23 9.19
C THR A 238 4.32 6.72 7.85
N TRP A 239 3.45 6.16 7.00
CA TRP A 239 3.82 5.58 5.71
C TRP A 239 3.78 6.57 4.53
N ARG A 240 3.52 7.87 4.79
CA ARG A 240 3.37 8.93 3.77
C ARG A 240 4.55 9.09 2.80
N HIS A 241 5.74 8.64 3.21
CA HIS A 241 6.93 8.63 2.36
C HIS A 241 6.91 7.52 1.29
N ARG A 242 5.97 6.57 1.34
CA ARG A 242 5.80 5.48 0.35
C ARG A 242 4.68 5.83 -0.63
N GLY A 243 5.03 6.14 -1.88
CA GLY A 243 4.04 6.59 -2.89
C GLY A 243 2.92 5.60 -3.20
N ALA A 244 3.16 4.29 -3.04
CA ALA A 244 2.15 3.25 -3.20
C ALA A 244 0.93 3.44 -2.27
N LEU A 245 1.11 4.08 -1.11
CA LEU A 245 0.03 4.38 -0.18
C LEU A 245 -1.01 5.31 -0.82
N VAL A 246 -0.55 6.40 -1.42
CA VAL A 246 -1.43 7.39 -2.08
C VAL A 246 -2.14 6.77 -3.29
N GLU A 247 -1.46 5.88 -4.01
CA GLU A 247 -2.06 5.18 -5.15
C GLU A 247 -3.23 4.27 -4.71
N GLN A 248 -3.05 3.46 -3.68
CA GLN A 248 -4.13 2.61 -3.15
C GLN A 248 -5.24 3.43 -2.49
N TRP A 249 -4.88 4.49 -1.76
CA TRP A 249 -5.86 5.42 -1.19
C TRP A 249 -6.72 6.07 -2.26
N ASN A 250 -6.13 6.59 -3.34
CA ASN A 250 -6.86 7.16 -4.47
C ASN A 250 -7.79 6.14 -5.12
N ARG A 251 -7.30 4.91 -5.35
CA ARG A 251 -8.07 3.81 -5.95
C ARG A 251 -9.33 3.51 -5.16
N ILE A 252 -9.22 3.29 -3.84
CA ILE A 252 -10.36 2.93 -3.00
C ILE A 252 -11.32 4.10 -2.83
N ASN A 253 -10.83 5.33 -2.69
CA ASN A 253 -11.69 6.50 -2.62
C ASN A 253 -12.49 6.69 -3.91
N LEU A 254 -11.89 6.47 -5.08
CA LEU A 254 -12.61 6.56 -6.36
C LEU A 254 -13.71 5.49 -6.45
N ILE A 255 -13.42 4.25 -6.08
CA ILE A 255 -14.40 3.15 -6.06
C ILE A 255 -15.57 3.47 -5.12
N LEU A 256 -15.27 3.91 -3.90
CA LEU A 256 -16.31 4.25 -2.91
C LEU A 256 -17.09 5.50 -3.33
N THR A 257 -16.46 6.46 -3.99
CA THR A 257 -17.12 7.65 -4.54
C THR A 257 -18.09 7.26 -5.67
N ALA A 258 -17.66 6.38 -6.57
CA ALA A 258 -18.54 5.84 -7.62
C ALA A 258 -19.75 5.08 -7.05
N ALA A 259 -19.55 4.31 -5.98
CA ALA A 259 -20.65 3.65 -5.27
C ALA A 259 -21.57 4.66 -4.56
N MET A 260 -21.01 5.67 -3.88
CA MET A 260 -21.77 6.71 -3.18
C MET A 260 -22.60 7.56 -4.14
N LEU A 261 -22.05 7.92 -5.30
CA LEU A 261 -22.77 8.68 -6.34
C LEU A 261 -23.94 7.87 -6.91
N ARG A 262 -23.76 6.57 -7.15
CA ARG A 262 -24.84 5.67 -7.55
C ARG A 262 -25.93 5.56 -6.48
N LEU A 263 -25.56 5.54 -5.20
CA LEU A 263 -26.51 5.54 -4.09
C LEU A 263 -27.31 6.86 -4.02
N MET A 264 -26.64 8.01 -4.20
CA MET A 264 -27.25 9.33 -4.06
C MET A 264 -28.12 9.75 -5.26
N TYR A 265 -27.66 9.46 -6.49
CA TYR A 265 -28.28 9.93 -7.73
C TYR A 265 -28.94 8.82 -8.56
N GLY A 266 -28.84 7.56 -8.11
CA GLY A 266 -29.40 6.40 -8.79
C GLY A 266 -28.64 5.96 -10.04
N HIS A 267 -29.20 5.00 -10.77
CA HIS A 267 -28.59 4.38 -11.97
C HIS A 267 -28.49 5.31 -13.18
N HIS A 268 -29.05 6.53 -13.10
CA HIS A 268 -28.97 7.53 -14.16
C HIS A 268 -27.68 8.36 -14.10
N TYR A 269 -26.89 8.22 -13.03
CA TYR A 269 -25.60 8.89 -12.93
C TYR A 269 -24.59 8.28 -13.93
N PRO A 270 -23.78 9.10 -14.65
CA PRO A 270 -22.80 8.59 -15.59
C PRO A 270 -21.85 7.57 -14.97
N GLU A 271 -21.58 6.48 -15.69
CA GLU A 271 -20.66 5.46 -15.22
C GLU A 271 -19.22 6.00 -15.19
N LEU A 272 -18.62 5.93 -14.01
CA LEU A 272 -17.24 6.36 -13.79
C LEU A 272 -16.27 5.37 -14.45
N LYS A 273 -15.54 5.84 -15.46
CA LYS A 273 -14.43 5.09 -16.05
C LYS A 273 -13.27 5.04 -15.04
N LEU A 274 -13.18 3.93 -14.30
CA LEU A 274 -12.05 3.60 -13.45
C LEU A 274 -10.83 3.38 -14.37
N ALA A 275 -10.08 4.44 -14.64
CA ALA A 275 -8.85 4.38 -15.43
C ALA A 275 -7.72 5.05 -14.65
N LEU A 276 -7.37 4.46 -13.51
CA LEU A 276 -6.15 4.83 -12.79
C LEU A 276 -4.96 4.23 -13.53
N LYS A 277 -4.53 4.90 -14.61
CA LYS A 277 -3.27 4.57 -15.24
C LYS A 277 -2.16 4.89 -14.25
N SER A 278 -1.50 3.85 -13.72
CA SER A 278 -0.25 4.02 -12.96
C SER A 278 0.76 4.71 -13.88
N ALA A 279 1.10 5.96 -13.56
CA ALA A 279 1.98 6.80 -14.39
C ALA A 279 3.45 6.34 -14.42
N ILE A 280 3.75 5.11 -13.99
CA ILE A 280 5.11 4.59 -13.79
C ILE A 280 5.61 3.77 -14.99
N GLN A 281 4.74 3.15 -15.80
CA GLN A 281 5.18 2.28 -16.90
C GLN A 281 5.61 3.02 -18.18
N SER A 282 5.24 4.30 -18.34
CA SER A 282 5.63 5.12 -19.50
C SER A 282 7.14 5.47 -19.53
N ARG A 283 7.82 5.52 -18.38
CA ARG A 283 9.25 5.91 -18.31
C ARG A 283 10.22 4.73 -18.37
N ARG A 284 9.84 3.52 -17.93
CA ARG A 284 10.78 2.38 -17.86
C ARG A 284 11.07 1.72 -19.22
N VAL A 285 10.21 1.92 -20.22
CA VAL A 285 10.42 1.40 -21.59
C VAL A 285 11.26 2.36 -22.44
N LYS A 286 11.31 3.66 -22.10
CA LYS A 286 12.09 4.65 -22.86
C LYS A 286 13.56 4.79 -22.43
N SER A 287 13.96 4.28 -21.25
CA SER A 287 15.33 4.42 -20.74
C SER A 287 16.24 3.20 -20.98
N ARG A 288 15.89 2.30 -21.90
CA ARG A 288 16.67 1.06 -22.16
C ARG A 288 17.04 0.84 -23.64
N VAL A 289 16.91 1.86 -24.49
CA VAL A 289 17.20 1.73 -25.93
C VAL A 289 18.27 2.69 -26.44
N ASN A 290 18.68 3.70 -25.67
CA ASN A 290 19.71 4.64 -26.13
C ASN A 290 20.87 4.61 -25.14
N ASP A 291 21.79 3.67 -25.31
CA ASP A 291 23.21 3.75 -24.95
C ASP A 291 23.83 2.39 -25.30
N GLU A 292 24.15 2.19 -26.58
CA GLU A 292 25.15 1.23 -27.09
C GLU A 292 25.23 1.37 -28.62
N GLU A 293 25.87 2.43 -29.10
CA GLU A 293 26.53 2.43 -30.42
C GLU A 293 27.93 2.99 -30.22
N GLU A 294 28.85 2.10 -29.83
CA GLU A 294 30.28 2.28 -30.05
C GLU A 294 30.62 1.82 -31.47
N GLU A 295 31.27 2.72 -32.17
CA GLU A 295 31.75 2.70 -33.54
C GLU A 295 32.93 1.71 -33.69
N VAL A 296 32.76 0.61 -34.44
CA VAL A 296 33.89 -0.11 -35.06
C VAL A 296 33.52 -0.59 -36.47
N THR A 297 34.46 -0.31 -37.38
CA THR A 297 34.48 -0.40 -38.83
C THR A 297 34.24 -1.77 -39.48
N ASP A 298 33.36 -1.76 -40.47
CA ASP A 298 33.39 -2.37 -41.82
C ASP A 298 34.45 -3.44 -42.17
N LEU A 299 34.02 -4.63 -42.61
CA LEU A 299 34.47 -5.34 -43.84
C LEU A 299 33.81 -6.73 -44.01
N ASP A 300 32.92 -6.80 -45.02
CA ASP A 300 32.71 -7.89 -46.01
C ASP A 300 32.49 -9.38 -45.59
N LYS A 301 31.27 -9.90 -45.85
CA LYS A 301 30.97 -10.95 -46.88
C LYS A 301 29.54 -11.56 -46.86
N VAL A 302 28.79 -11.30 -47.95
CA VAL A 302 28.23 -12.26 -48.95
C VAL A 302 27.15 -13.33 -48.57
N LEU A 303 25.90 -13.08 -49.08
CA LEU A 303 24.83 -13.99 -49.63
C LEU A 303 24.03 -14.97 -48.71
N PRO A 304 22.84 -15.49 -49.12
CA PRO A 304 21.57 -14.78 -49.27
C PRO A 304 20.37 -15.43 -48.53
N ARG A 305 19.30 -14.65 -48.43
CA ARG A 305 17.95 -14.95 -47.89
C ARG A 305 17.41 -16.36 -48.21
N ARG A 306 17.00 -17.08 -47.16
CA ARG A 306 15.95 -18.11 -47.20
C ARG A 306 14.90 -17.83 -46.13
N ALA A 307 13.65 -17.74 -46.58
CA ALA A 307 12.49 -17.42 -45.77
C ALA A 307 12.23 -18.49 -44.69
N GLN A 308 12.15 -18.05 -43.43
CA GLN A 308 11.37 -18.73 -42.41
C GLN A 308 10.39 -17.74 -41.80
N LYS A 309 9.13 -18.17 -41.86
CA LYS A 309 7.91 -17.49 -41.50
C LYS A 309 7.75 -17.60 -39.98
N GLU A 310 8.38 -16.71 -39.22
CA GLU A 310 8.09 -16.59 -37.79
C GLU A 310 6.96 -15.61 -37.56
N LYS A 311 5.85 -16.17 -37.06
CA LYS A 311 4.69 -15.46 -36.55
C LYS A 311 5.16 -14.44 -35.52
N GLY A 312 4.85 -13.16 -35.74
CA GLY A 312 4.97 -12.13 -34.73
C GLY A 312 4.17 -12.54 -33.48
N ILE A 313 4.88 -12.95 -32.44
CA ILE A 313 4.34 -13.05 -31.10
C ILE A 313 4.29 -11.62 -30.58
N ASN A 314 3.09 -11.03 -30.61
CA ASN A 314 2.81 -9.85 -29.78
C ASN A 314 3.14 -10.20 -28.32
N PRO A 315 3.83 -9.33 -27.56
CA PRO A 315 3.96 -9.52 -26.12
C PRO A 315 2.56 -9.56 -25.46
N PRO A 316 2.35 -10.38 -24.42
CA PRO A 316 1.02 -10.74 -23.97
C PRO A 316 0.31 -9.59 -23.25
N LYS A 317 -0.97 -9.38 -23.60
CA LYS A 317 -1.96 -8.48 -22.97
C LYS A 317 -2.38 -8.91 -21.53
N MET A 318 -1.51 -9.60 -20.77
CA MET A 318 -1.89 -10.23 -19.49
C MET A 318 -2.02 -9.25 -18.32
N PHE A 319 -1.29 -8.12 -18.32
CA PHE A 319 -1.26 -7.22 -17.15
C PHE A 319 -2.51 -6.34 -17.02
N SER A 320 -3.02 -5.75 -18.10
CA SER A 320 -4.23 -4.90 -18.04
C SER A 320 -5.50 -5.65 -17.65
N SER A 321 -5.55 -6.95 -17.93
CA SER A 321 -6.72 -7.79 -17.64
C SER A 321 -6.83 -8.13 -16.16
N THR A 322 -5.70 -8.16 -15.44
CA THR A 322 -5.65 -8.54 -14.02
C THR A 322 -5.97 -7.35 -13.11
N GLU A 323 -5.51 -6.15 -13.46
CA GLU A 323 -5.85 -4.91 -12.73
C GLU A 323 -7.34 -4.59 -12.85
N LYS A 324 -7.89 -4.68 -14.06
CA LYS A 324 -9.33 -4.46 -14.29
C LYS A 324 -10.20 -5.44 -13.49
N ALA A 325 -9.83 -6.72 -13.44
CA ALA A 325 -10.57 -7.71 -12.65
C ALA A 325 -10.62 -7.37 -11.15
N LYS A 326 -9.54 -6.80 -10.59
CA LYS A 326 -9.51 -6.35 -9.19
C LYS A 326 -10.33 -5.08 -8.95
N GLU A 327 -10.44 -4.20 -9.95
CA GLU A 327 -11.30 -3.02 -9.86
C GLU A 327 -12.78 -3.41 -9.90
N ASP A 328 -13.15 -4.31 -10.80
CA ASP A 328 -14.51 -4.85 -10.91
C ASP A 328 -14.90 -5.58 -9.61
N GLU A 329 -13.97 -6.33 -9.01
CA GLU A 329 -14.19 -6.99 -7.72
C GLU A 329 -14.40 -5.98 -6.58
N ALA A 330 -13.53 -4.98 -6.43
CA ALA A 330 -13.67 -3.98 -5.38
C ALA A 330 -14.95 -3.13 -5.55
N LEU A 331 -15.36 -2.86 -6.79
CA LEU A 331 -16.62 -2.20 -7.11
C LEU A 331 -17.83 -3.07 -6.74
N THR A 332 -17.71 -4.39 -6.92
CA THR A 332 -18.72 -5.36 -6.48
C THR A 332 -18.85 -5.35 -4.96
N ILE A 333 -17.73 -5.41 -4.22
CA ILE A 333 -17.72 -5.33 -2.75
C ILE A 333 -18.34 -4.00 -2.28
N ALA A 334 -17.98 -2.87 -2.91
CA ALA A 334 -18.55 -1.57 -2.56
C ALA A 334 -20.08 -1.51 -2.82
N GLY A 335 -20.59 -2.27 -3.79
CA GLY A 335 -22.02 -2.43 -4.04
C GLY A 335 -22.74 -3.35 -3.06
N GLU A 336 -22.02 -4.26 -2.39
CA GLU A 336 -22.56 -5.13 -1.33
C GLU A 336 -22.75 -4.39 0.01
N LEU A 337 -22.09 -3.24 0.20
CA LEU A 337 -22.21 -2.43 1.42
C LEU A 337 -23.62 -1.83 1.54
N ASN A 338 -24.19 -1.90 2.74
CA ASN A 338 -25.41 -1.14 3.02
C ASN A 338 -25.13 0.38 3.03
N PRO A 339 -26.16 1.25 2.90
CA PRO A 339 -25.95 2.70 2.77
C PRO A 339 -25.13 3.33 3.90
N GLU A 340 -25.31 2.87 5.14
CA GLU A 340 -24.59 3.39 6.31
C GLU A 340 -23.13 2.94 6.30
N GLN A 341 -22.89 1.65 6.03
CA GLN A 341 -21.54 1.09 5.90
C GLN A 341 -20.78 1.76 4.76
N LEU A 342 -21.43 2.00 3.62
CA LEU A 342 -20.82 2.68 2.48
C LEU A 342 -20.44 4.12 2.84
N ALA A 343 -21.34 4.89 3.44
CA ALA A 343 -21.07 6.26 3.86
C ALA A 343 -19.93 6.32 4.91
N GLN A 344 -19.95 5.42 5.89
CA GLN A 344 -18.90 5.32 6.91
C GLN A 344 -17.55 4.89 6.32
N ALA A 345 -17.52 3.91 5.43
CA ALA A 345 -16.30 3.46 4.77
C ALA A 345 -15.73 4.56 3.88
N TRP A 346 -16.57 5.18 3.03
CA TRP A 346 -16.19 6.31 2.17
C TRP A 346 -15.58 7.45 2.98
N TYR A 347 -16.26 7.90 4.03
CA TYR A 347 -15.75 8.96 4.90
C TYR A 347 -14.43 8.57 5.56
N ARG A 348 -14.35 7.37 6.14
CA ARG A 348 -13.14 6.94 6.87
C ARG A 348 -11.95 6.81 5.93
N PHE A 349 -12.09 6.13 4.79
CA PHE A 349 -11.02 6.00 3.79
C PHE A 349 -10.57 7.35 3.25
N LEU A 350 -11.49 8.30 3.01
CA LEU A 350 -11.15 9.65 2.57
C LEU A 350 -10.23 10.36 3.57
N HIS A 351 -10.42 10.11 4.86
CA HIS A 351 -9.68 10.74 5.95
C HIS A 351 -8.48 9.95 6.50
N VAL A 352 -8.18 8.75 5.97
CA VAL A 352 -7.07 7.91 6.44
C VAL A 352 -5.69 8.56 6.25
N LEU A 353 -5.48 9.34 5.19
CA LEU A 353 -4.21 10.05 4.97
C LEU A 353 -4.00 11.27 5.86
N GLY A 354 -5.00 11.71 6.63
CA GLY A 354 -4.96 12.97 7.36
C GLY A 354 -4.99 14.18 6.44
N ASN A 355 -4.29 15.26 6.79
CA ASN A 355 -4.20 16.45 5.95
C ASN A 355 -3.22 16.21 4.78
N PRO A 356 -3.68 16.23 3.52
CA PRO A 356 -2.79 16.00 2.37
C PRO A 356 -1.66 17.02 2.22
N VAL A 357 -1.81 18.22 2.79
CA VAL A 357 -0.75 19.26 2.79
C VAL A 357 0.50 18.78 3.53
N ASP A 358 0.34 17.89 4.52
CA ASP A 358 1.48 17.33 5.25
C ASP A 358 2.39 16.49 4.35
N LEU A 359 1.90 16.01 3.19
CA LEU A 359 2.72 15.29 2.20
C LEU A 359 3.81 16.18 1.59
N CYS A 360 3.71 17.50 1.73
CA CYS A 360 4.72 18.45 1.26
C CYS A 360 5.65 18.95 2.36
N ARG A 361 5.50 18.49 3.60
CA ARG A 361 6.28 18.94 4.75
C ARG A 361 7.13 17.79 5.25
N PRO A 362 8.37 17.63 4.77
CA PRO A 362 9.21 16.54 5.22
C PRO A 362 9.50 16.61 6.73
N GLU A 363 9.42 17.78 7.35
CA GLU A 363 9.52 17.97 8.80
C GLU A 363 8.41 17.23 9.55
N VAL A 364 7.20 17.17 8.99
CA VAL A 364 6.07 16.45 9.60
C VAL A 364 6.23 14.94 9.41
N VAL A 365 6.66 14.52 8.21
CA VAL A 365 6.79 13.09 7.88
C VAL A 365 7.99 12.44 8.59
N SER A 366 9.08 13.18 8.72
CA SER A 366 10.31 12.73 9.36
C SER A 366 10.22 12.67 10.90
N GLN A 367 9.28 13.38 11.51
CA GLN A 367 8.99 13.33 12.95
C GLN A 367 8.07 12.17 13.33
N THR A 368 8.32 10.98 12.78
CA THR A 368 7.57 9.77 13.12
C THR A 368 8.47 8.73 13.80
N PRO A 369 7.93 7.84 14.66
CA PRO A 369 8.73 6.91 15.46
C PRO A 369 9.72 6.07 14.63
N GLY A 370 9.36 5.68 13.41
CA GLY A 370 10.22 4.92 12.52
C GLY A 370 11.49 5.67 12.10
N PHE A 371 11.43 6.98 11.87
CA PHE A 371 12.62 7.76 11.52
C PHE A 371 13.52 8.00 12.73
N TYR A 372 12.95 8.17 13.93
CA TYR A 372 13.74 8.24 15.17
C TYR A 372 14.45 6.92 15.47
N SER A 373 13.76 5.79 15.28
CA SER A 373 14.37 4.46 15.43
C SER A 373 15.53 4.26 14.44
N LEU A 374 15.43 4.83 13.24
CA LEU A 374 16.49 4.79 12.24
C LEU A 374 17.71 5.65 12.64
N LEU A 375 17.51 6.79 13.29
CA LEU A 375 18.61 7.60 13.85
C LEU A 375 19.37 6.83 14.92
N GLU A 376 18.65 6.16 15.82
CA GLU A 376 19.25 5.37 16.90
C GLU A 376 20.06 4.19 16.36
N ALA A 377 19.65 3.61 15.24
CA ALA A 377 20.30 2.46 14.62
C ALA A 377 21.45 2.83 13.66
N SER A 378 21.57 4.09 13.23
CA SER A 378 22.53 4.51 12.21
C SER A 378 23.30 5.76 12.64
N ASP A 379 24.59 5.57 12.94
CA ASP A 379 25.54 6.65 13.24
C ASP A 379 25.74 7.66 12.08
N SER A 380 25.26 7.32 10.87
CA SER A 380 25.45 8.13 9.65
C SER A 380 24.34 9.17 9.42
N ILE A 381 23.18 9.04 10.07
CA ILE A 381 22.05 9.94 9.88
C ILE A 381 21.99 10.87 11.09
N VAL A 382 22.33 12.14 10.88
CA VAL A 382 22.34 13.16 11.95
C VAL A 382 20.97 13.81 12.11
N ASP A 383 20.17 13.83 11.05
CA ASP A 383 18.84 14.46 11.00
C ASP A 383 17.87 13.61 10.16
N PRO A 384 16.67 13.24 10.69
CA PRO A 384 15.63 12.51 9.97
C PRO A 384 15.25 13.12 8.64
N PHE A 385 15.34 14.46 8.55
CA PHE A 385 15.01 15.23 7.36
C PHE A 385 15.93 14.91 6.16
N GLN A 386 17.14 14.40 6.42
CA GLN A 386 18.11 14.08 5.37
C GLN A 386 17.87 12.71 4.71
N ASN A 387 16.88 11.95 5.15
CA ASN A 387 16.62 10.64 4.56
C ASN A 387 16.21 10.78 3.07
N PRO A 388 16.91 10.13 2.13
CA PRO A 388 16.64 10.23 0.70
C PRO A 388 15.21 9.87 0.28
N CYS A 389 14.48 9.06 1.07
CA CYS A 389 13.10 8.71 0.74
C CYS A 389 12.16 9.92 0.76
N LEU A 390 12.50 10.97 1.51
CA LEU A 390 11.69 12.19 1.62
C LEU A 390 11.72 13.04 0.33
N ALA A 391 12.71 12.84 -0.54
CA ALA A 391 12.77 13.54 -1.84
C ALA A 391 11.59 13.17 -2.77
N ALA A 392 10.90 12.05 -2.52
CA ALA A 392 9.73 11.64 -3.29
C ALA A 392 8.44 12.38 -2.90
N LEU A 393 8.42 13.08 -1.76
CA LEU A 393 7.22 13.69 -1.17
C LEU A 393 6.46 14.64 -2.11
N PRO A 394 7.10 15.58 -2.84
CA PRO A 394 6.42 16.41 -3.82
C PRO A 394 5.66 15.64 -4.91
N HIS A 395 6.26 14.56 -5.42
CA HIS A 395 5.60 13.68 -6.39
C HIS A 395 4.42 12.92 -5.77
N ILE A 396 4.56 12.48 -4.51
CA ILE A 396 3.50 11.81 -3.76
C ILE A 396 2.32 12.77 -3.53
N PHE A 397 2.60 14.02 -3.17
CA PHE A 397 1.59 15.07 -3.03
C PHE A 397 0.85 15.34 -4.33
N HIS A 398 1.56 15.52 -5.44
CA HIS A 398 0.93 15.72 -6.74
C HIS A 398 0.00 14.55 -7.09
N ARG A 399 0.42 13.30 -6.84
CA ARG A 399 -0.46 12.12 -7.02
C ARG A 399 -1.71 12.17 -6.13
N ALA A 400 -1.58 12.64 -4.89
CA ALA A 400 -2.73 12.79 -4.00
C ALA A 400 -3.71 13.85 -4.54
N MET A 401 -3.20 15.00 -5.00
CA MET A 401 -4.03 16.08 -5.55
C MET A 401 -4.72 15.66 -6.84
N ALA A 402 -4.02 14.95 -7.74
CA ALA A 402 -4.63 14.37 -8.94
C ALA A 402 -5.74 13.35 -8.62
N GLY A 403 -5.57 12.58 -7.53
CA GLY A 403 -6.61 11.70 -7.03
C GLY A 403 -7.85 12.45 -6.57
N ILE A 404 -7.68 13.49 -5.73
CA ILE A 404 -8.78 14.36 -5.27
C ILE A 404 -9.46 15.04 -6.46
N ALA A 405 -8.70 15.53 -7.44
CA ALA A 405 -9.23 16.09 -8.67
C ALA A 405 -10.18 15.13 -9.40
N ASN A 406 -9.78 13.86 -9.51
CA ASN A 406 -10.64 12.81 -10.09
C ASN A 406 -11.90 12.57 -9.26
N LEU A 407 -11.83 12.64 -7.92
CA LEU A 407 -13.03 12.54 -7.08
C LEU A 407 -13.98 13.72 -7.32
N VAL A 408 -13.45 14.93 -7.46
CA VAL A 408 -14.25 16.13 -7.75
C VAL A 408 -14.88 16.02 -9.14
N ASP A 409 -14.09 15.73 -10.18
CA ASP A 409 -14.61 15.54 -11.54
C ASP A 409 -15.69 14.44 -11.57
N ALA A 410 -15.46 13.35 -10.83
CA ALA A 410 -16.43 12.29 -10.64
C ALA A 410 -17.74 12.79 -10.03
N THR A 411 -17.70 13.66 -9.02
CA THR A 411 -18.91 14.22 -8.38
C THR A 411 -19.65 15.25 -9.24
N LEU A 412 -18.93 15.97 -10.10
CA LEU A 412 -19.50 16.97 -11.00
C LEU A 412 -20.17 16.34 -12.24
N GLY A 413 -19.91 15.06 -12.50
CA GLY A 413 -20.40 14.35 -13.67
C GLY A 413 -19.74 14.82 -14.97
N THR A 414 -18.53 15.39 -14.89
CA THR A 414 -17.76 15.75 -16.08
C THR A 414 -17.16 14.48 -16.68
N GLU A 415 -17.54 14.15 -17.92
CA GLU A 415 -16.87 13.04 -18.62
C GLU A 415 -15.38 13.33 -18.67
N SER A 416 -14.60 12.37 -18.19
CA SER A 416 -13.14 12.46 -18.13
C SER A 416 -12.60 12.65 -19.55
N SER A 417 -12.28 13.89 -19.94
CA SER A 417 -11.47 14.18 -21.13
C SER A 417 -10.02 13.77 -20.83
N LEU A 418 -9.80 12.47 -20.66
CA LEU A 418 -8.51 11.85 -20.34
C LEU A 418 -7.64 11.62 -21.60
N HIS A 419 -8.05 12.15 -22.77
CA HIS A 419 -7.37 11.88 -24.05
C HIS A 419 -6.48 13.00 -24.58
N SER A 420 -6.32 14.14 -23.89
CA SER A 420 -5.50 15.27 -24.38
C SER A 420 -4.41 15.76 -23.43
N ARG A 421 -4.39 15.33 -22.15
CA ARG A 421 -3.57 15.98 -21.12
C ARG A 421 -2.15 15.45 -20.90
N SER A 422 -1.62 14.66 -21.84
CA SER A 422 -0.19 14.33 -21.84
C SER A 422 0.43 14.87 -23.12
N SER A 423 1.33 15.84 -22.96
CA SER A 423 2.16 16.48 -23.99
C SER A 423 1.63 17.82 -24.54
N SER A 424 1.80 18.87 -23.76
CA SER A 424 2.18 20.19 -24.30
C SER A 424 3.08 20.90 -23.29
N VAL A 425 4.30 20.36 -23.12
CA VAL A 425 5.42 21.17 -22.63
C VAL A 425 5.72 22.14 -23.76
N LEU A 426 5.49 23.43 -23.53
CA LEU A 426 5.89 24.48 -24.44
C LEU A 426 7.43 24.49 -24.47
N GLU A 427 8.00 24.17 -25.64
CA GLU A 427 9.43 24.40 -25.86
C GLU A 427 9.72 25.90 -25.81
N PRO A 428 10.80 26.35 -25.13
CA PRO A 428 11.19 27.74 -25.16
C PRO A 428 11.91 28.03 -26.50
N GLY A 429 11.19 28.67 -27.41
CA GLY A 429 11.79 29.34 -28.57
C GLY A 429 12.71 30.47 -28.09
N GLY A 430 13.96 30.45 -28.54
CA GLY A 430 14.97 31.42 -28.16
C GLY A 430 14.77 32.80 -28.78
N SER A 431 15.11 33.85 -28.03
CA SER A 431 15.95 34.95 -28.49
C SER A 431 16.32 35.92 -27.36
N SER A 432 17.62 36.02 -27.11
CA SER A 432 18.43 37.21 -26.79
C SER A 432 17.95 38.28 -25.79
N GLY A 433 18.63 38.31 -24.64
CA GLY A 433 19.43 39.47 -24.22
C GLY A 433 18.73 40.55 -23.38
N SER A 434 19.08 40.64 -22.09
CA SER A 434 19.89 41.76 -21.56
C SER A 434 20.12 41.57 -20.06
N ALA A 435 21.39 41.65 -19.65
CA ALA A 435 21.81 41.61 -18.25
C ALA A 435 21.36 42.87 -17.51
N ARG A 436 20.88 42.70 -16.27
CA ARG A 436 20.83 43.80 -15.29
C ARG A 436 20.83 43.29 -13.85
N THR A 437 21.97 43.50 -13.20
CA THR A 437 22.22 43.50 -11.75
C THR A 437 21.56 44.69 -11.07
N THR A 438 20.84 44.47 -9.96
CA THR A 438 20.64 45.42 -8.82
C THR A 438 20.08 44.63 -7.62
N THR A 439 20.87 44.34 -6.58
CA THR A 439 20.93 45.01 -5.27
C THR A 439 19.62 44.99 -4.45
N SER A 440 19.71 44.30 -3.31
CA SER A 440 18.78 44.21 -2.19
C SER A 440 18.35 45.57 -1.61
N ALA A 441 17.06 45.69 -1.27
CA ALA A 441 16.59 46.59 -0.22
C ALA A 441 15.40 45.96 0.53
N THR A 442 15.61 45.83 1.83
CA THR A 442 14.66 45.47 2.89
C THR A 442 13.41 46.35 2.90
N GLY A 443 12.23 45.74 3.00
CA GLY A 443 10.97 46.40 3.31
C GLY A 443 10.05 45.45 4.07
N GLY A 444 9.78 45.75 5.33
CA GLY A 444 8.91 44.95 6.18
C GLY A 444 7.44 45.04 5.75
N SER A 445 6.79 43.89 5.66
CA SER A 445 5.34 43.77 5.51
C SER A 445 4.75 43.26 6.83
N THR A 446 3.95 44.12 7.46
CA THR A 446 3.03 43.76 8.54
C THR A 446 2.03 42.73 8.04
N SER A 447 2.05 41.52 8.61
CA SER A 447 1.08 40.47 8.33
C SER A 447 -0.24 40.73 9.04
N LEU A 448 -1.34 40.64 8.30
CA LEU A 448 -2.71 40.62 8.84
C LEU A 448 -2.96 39.27 9.56
N PRO A 449 -3.71 39.25 10.68
CA PRO A 449 -3.99 38.00 11.40
C PRO A 449 -4.97 37.14 10.60
N GLY A 450 -4.58 35.91 10.25
CA GLY A 450 -5.47 34.90 9.66
C GLY A 450 -5.04 34.29 8.32
N MET A 451 -3.89 34.68 7.77
CA MET A 451 -3.29 33.98 6.62
C MET A 451 -2.67 32.64 7.10
N PRO A 452 -2.88 31.52 6.39
CA PRO A 452 -2.03 30.35 6.56
C PRO A 452 -0.58 30.75 6.25
N GLU A 453 0.37 30.34 7.08
CA GLU A 453 1.79 30.57 6.81
C GLU A 453 2.16 30.04 5.42
N PRO A 454 2.95 30.80 4.63
CA PRO A 454 3.43 30.32 3.34
C PRO A 454 4.16 29.00 3.56
N ILE A 455 3.82 27.99 2.77
CA ILE A 455 4.54 26.72 2.78
C ILE A 455 5.90 26.99 2.13
N GLU A 456 6.92 27.25 2.94
CA GLU A 456 8.31 27.29 2.46
C GLU A 456 8.65 25.90 1.93
N ILE A 457 8.99 25.80 0.65
CA ILE A 457 9.43 24.55 0.04
C ILE A 457 10.93 24.44 0.31
N PRO A 458 11.40 23.43 1.06
CA PRO A 458 12.82 23.19 1.23
C PRO A 458 13.54 23.07 -0.11
N SER A 459 14.71 23.70 -0.23
CA SER A 459 15.53 23.74 -1.44
C SER A 459 16.01 22.37 -1.96
N CYS A 460 15.81 21.29 -1.19
CA CYS A 460 16.12 19.92 -1.57
C CYS A 460 14.99 19.20 -2.35
N LEU A 461 13.82 19.83 -2.50
CA LEU A 461 12.66 19.26 -3.20
C LEU A 461 12.56 19.77 -4.64
N SER A 462 12.05 18.93 -5.55
CA SER A 462 11.81 19.37 -6.93
C SER A 462 10.59 20.31 -6.96
N THR A 463 10.87 21.61 -7.13
CA THR A 463 9.88 22.69 -7.21
C THR A 463 8.80 22.39 -8.26
N GLU A 464 9.19 21.88 -9.43
CA GLU A 464 8.29 21.56 -10.54
C GLU A 464 7.15 20.59 -10.16
N SER A 465 7.42 19.60 -9.29
CA SER A 465 6.41 18.59 -8.94
C SER A 465 5.51 19.03 -7.81
N PHE A 466 6.02 19.87 -6.90
CA PHE A 466 5.20 20.55 -5.90
C PHE A 466 4.25 21.56 -6.57
N GLU A 467 4.77 22.38 -7.47
CA GLU A 467 4.00 23.36 -8.25
C GLU A 467 2.92 22.68 -9.08
N ALA A 468 3.23 21.55 -9.73
CA ALA A 468 2.23 20.75 -10.44
C ALA A 468 1.10 20.26 -9.53
N GLY A 469 1.43 19.78 -8.32
CA GLY A 469 0.43 19.40 -7.32
C GLY A 469 -0.42 20.59 -6.85
N GLN A 470 0.19 21.75 -6.63
CA GLN A 470 -0.50 22.98 -6.23
C GLN A 470 -1.44 23.47 -7.35
N ALA A 471 -0.97 23.46 -8.60
CA ALA A 471 -1.75 23.84 -9.77
C ALA A 471 -2.98 22.93 -9.94
N GLU A 472 -2.83 21.61 -9.75
CA GLU A 472 -3.95 20.67 -9.81
C GLU A 472 -4.96 20.93 -8.68
N ALA A 473 -4.49 21.22 -7.46
CA ALA A 473 -5.36 21.52 -6.32
C ALA A 473 -6.18 22.80 -6.55
N VAL A 474 -5.54 23.89 -6.99
CA VAL A 474 -6.21 25.17 -7.28
C VAL A 474 -7.15 25.02 -8.47
N GLY A 475 -6.71 24.34 -9.53
CA GLY A 475 -7.55 24.03 -10.69
C GLY A 475 -8.78 23.21 -10.30
N THR A 476 -8.65 22.27 -9.37
CA THR A 476 -9.76 21.48 -8.82
C THR A 476 -10.74 22.36 -8.04
N LEU A 477 -10.25 23.26 -7.19
CA LEU A 477 -11.09 24.23 -6.48
C LEU A 477 -11.84 25.14 -7.45
N CYS A 478 -11.17 25.66 -8.48
CA CYS A 478 -11.82 26.47 -9.51
C CYS A 478 -12.95 25.69 -10.20
N ARG A 479 -12.72 24.43 -10.59
CA ARG A 479 -13.78 23.58 -11.17
C ARG A 479 -14.98 23.45 -10.24
N LEU A 480 -14.74 23.16 -8.96
CA LEU A 480 -15.79 23.01 -7.95
C LEU A 480 -16.62 24.29 -7.74
N PHE A 481 -15.97 25.46 -7.64
CA PHE A 481 -16.67 26.72 -7.44
C PHE A 481 -17.33 27.25 -8.72
N CYS A 482 -16.80 26.91 -9.90
CA CYS A 482 -17.38 27.28 -11.19
C CYS A 482 -18.50 26.35 -11.66
N SER A 483 -18.59 25.11 -11.15
CA SER A 483 -19.62 24.15 -11.52
C SER A 483 -20.97 24.36 -10.85
N LYS A 484 -21.15 25.49 -10.12
CA LYS A 484 -22.40 25.85 -9.46
C LYS A 484 -23.59 25.69 -10.39
N ARG A 485 -24.54 24.84 -9.98
CA ARG A 485 -25.87 24.78 -10.60
C ARG A 485 -26.77 25.81 -9.92
N THR A 486 -27.75 26.33 -10.66
CA THR A 486 -28.67 27.37 -10.17
C THR A 486 -29.41 26.91 -8.90
N GLY A 487 -29.21 27.59 -7.77
CA GLY A 487 -29.93 27.34 -6.51
C GLY A 487 -29.06 26.92 -5.31
N GLU A 488 -27.76 26.69 -5.48
CA GLU A 488 -26.84 26.30 -4.38
C GLU A 488 -26.23 27.52 -3.66
N GLU A 489 -26.59 27.70 -2.38
CA GLU A 489 -25.96 28.69 -1.51
C GLU A 489 -24.61 28.16 -0.99
N ILE A 490 -23.52 28.79 -1.42
CA ILE A 490 -22.19 28.59 -0.81
C ILE A 490 -22.01 29.69 0.23
N LEU A 491 -21.73 29.28 1.46
CA LEU A 491 -21.50 30.22 2.57
C LEU A 491 -20.35 31.19 2.22
N PRO A 492 -20.46 32.49 2.56
CA PRO A 492 -19.42 33.48 2.30
C PRO A 492 -18.03 33.09 2.82
N VAL A 493 -17.97 32.30 3.91
CA VAL A 493 -16.72 31.79 4.49
C VAL A 493 -15.96 30.86 3.53
N TYR A 494 -16.66 30.10 2.69
CA TYR A 494 -16.02 29.26 1.70
C TYR A 494 -15.52 30.06 0.50
N PHE A 495 -16.27 31.09 0.07
CA PHE A 495 -15.81 32.02 -0.95
C PHE A 495 -14.57 32.80 -0.50
N SER A 496 -14.54 33.30 0.73
CA SER A 496 -13.38 34.01 1.25
C SER A 496 -12.14 33.10 1.28
N ARG A 497 -12.27 31.87 1.78
CA ARG A 497 -11.19 30.87 1.76
C ARG A 497 -10.73 30.53 0.34
N PHE A 498 -11.66 30.40 -0.61
CA PHE A 498 -11.34 30.15 -2.01
C PHE A 498 -10.54 31.29 -2.63
N TYR A 499 -10.98 32.54 -2.49
CA TYR A 499 -10.27 33.69 -3.04
C TYR A 499 -8.91 33.91 -2.37
N LEU A 500 -8.79 33.66 -1.07
CA LEU A 500 -7.49 33.68 -0.36
C LEU A 500 -6.53 32.62 -0.91
N ALA A 501 -7.01 31.39 -1.12
CA ALA A 501 -6.20 30.32 -1.70
C ALA A 501 -5.76 30.66 -3.13
N LEU A 502 -6.66 31.23 -3.95
CA LEU A 502 -6.37 31.64 -5.32
C LEU A 502 -5.33 32.77 -5.34
N GLN A 503 -5.50 33.79 -4.50
CA GLN A 503 -4.55 34.91 -4.38
C GLN A 503 -3.15 34.40 -3.98
N HIS A 504 -3.07 33.55 -2.96
CA HIS A 504 -1.79 32.97 -2.51
C HIS A 504 -1.13 32.10 -3.60
N SER A 505 -1.91 31.34 -4.36
CA SER A 505 -1.36 30.51 -5.44
C SER A 505 -0.80 31.32 -6.61
N LEU A 506 -1.43 32.47 -6.92
CA LEU A 506 -1.01 33.34 -8.02
C LEU A 506 0.14 34.27 -7.62
N SER A 507 0.28 34.60 -6.33
CA SER A 507 1.38 35.44 -5.84
C SER A 507 2.74 34.75 -5.82
N ASN A 508 2.77 33.42 -5.92
CA ASN A 508 3.99 32.62 -5.86
C ASN A 508 4.56 32.25 -7.26
N ILE A 509 4.09 32.91 -8.33
CA ILE A 509 4.48 32.64 -9.73
C ILE A 509 5.58 33.63 -10.21
N GLU A 510 6.46 34.11 -9.31
CA GLU A 510 7.56 35.04 -9.69
C GLU A 510 8.87 34.33 -10.06
#